data_AF-A0A382A0W5-F1
#
_entry.id   AF-A0A382A0W5-F1
#
_cell.length_a   1.000
_cell.length_b   1.000
_cell.length_c   1.000
_cell.angle_alpha   90.00
_cell.angle_beta   90.00
_cell.angle_gamma   90.00
#
_symmetry.space_group_name_H-M   'P 1'
#
loop_
_entity.id
_entity.type
_entity.pdbx_description
1 polymer ?
#
loop_
_entity_poly.entity_id
_entity_poly.type
_entity_poly.pdbx_seq_one_letter_code
_entity_poly.pdbx_strand_id
1 'polypeptide(L)'
;MPELRVRAFERGENSIEYIIEHNLQHAKDVITKDINGTSEFSPTLFIITKDTMFYILLDTKMAQETRCSPLDQVAPMLDIFRENKMGTILTYQVIGEAWMKKMSTETEGLEKLRYGDISKMAGRVEVLMQVVGDNKGIKFTTFEMKREVDSDKILQFKEMDTSEGSIESGKFPVL
;
A
#
# COMPACT_ATOMS: atom_id res chain seq x y z
N MET A 1 21.41 7.28 -7.44
CA MET A 1 20.36 7.08 -6.44
C MET A 1 19.05 7.44 -7.11
N PRO A 2 18.01 6.58 -7.14
CA PRO A 2 16.70 7.03 -7.58
C PRO A 2 16.21 8.10 -6.60
N GLU A 3 15.73 9.22 -7.12
CA GLU A 3 15.24 10.33 -6.29
C GLU A 3 13.87 9.96 -5.71
N LEU A 4 13.77 9.93 -4.37
CA LEU A 4 12.47 9.91 -3.69
C LEU A 4 11.65 11.12 -4.16
N ARG A 5 10.53 10.85 -4.83
CA ARG A 5 9.63 11.91 -5.30
C ARG A 5 8.68 12.28 -4.18
N VAL A 6 9.06 13.30 -3.41
CA VAL A 6 8.24 13.90 -2.37
C VAL A 6 7.51 15.11 -2.96
N ARG A 7 6.19 15.17 -2.77
CA ARG A 7 5.38 16.36 -3.02
C ARG A 7 4.67 16.76 -1.73
N ALA A 8 4.58 18.06 -1.46
CA ALA A 8 3.85 18.60 -0.33
C ALA A 8 2.66 19.40 -0.83
N PHE A 9 1.52 19.22 -0.17
CA PHE A 9 0.28 19.92 -0.46
C PHE A 9 -0.26 20.55 0.82
N GLU A 10 -0.88 21.72 0.70
CA GLU A 10 -1.62 22.29 1.81
C GLU A 10 -2.80 21.36 2.16
N ARG A 11 -2.97 21.03 3.44
CA ARG A 11 -4.09 20.20 3.86
C ARG A 11 -5.43 20.93 3.70
N GLY A 12 -5.42 22.24 3.95
CA GLY A 12 -6.62 23.07 4.03
C GLY A 12 -7.56 22.63 5.15
N GLU A 13 -8.85 22.89 4.97
CA GLU A 13 -9.91 22.52 5.93
C GLU A 13 -10.41 21.08 5.79
N ASN A 14 -9.81 20.30 4.87
CA ASN A 14 -10.23 18.92 4.59
C ASN A 14 -10.03 18.01 5.81
N SER A 15 -11.04 17.22 6.16
CA SER A 15 -10.90 16.23 7.22
C SER A 15 -9.90 15.14 6.85
N ILE A 16 -9.35 14.46 7.86
CA ILE A 16 -8.41 13.35 7.65
C ILE A 16 -9.10 12.21 6.88
N GLU A 17 -10.36 11.93 7.22
CA GLU A 17 -11.18 10.89 6.58
C GLU A 17 -11.37 11.18 5.09
N TYR A 18 -11.71 12.43 4.75
CA TYR A 18 -11.84 12.86 3.36
C TYR A 18 -10.54 12.66 2.58
N ILE A 19 -9.40 13.05 3.16
CA ILE A 19 -8.09 12.90 2.52
C ILE A 19 -7.77 11.42 2.28
N ILE A 20 -8.00 10.56 3.28
CA ILE A 20 -7.77 9.12 3.17
C ILE A 20 -8.61 8.51 2.04
N GLU A 21 -9.90 8.83 1.97
CA GLU A 21 -10.81 8.36 0.93
C GLU A 21 -10.41 8.88 -0.45
N HIS A 22 -10.04 10.17 -0.53
CA HIS A 22 -9.60 10.80 -1.78
C HIS A 22 -8.32 10.16 -2.32
N ASN A 23 -7.33 9.92 -1.46
CA ASN A 23 -6.07 9.26 -1.82
C ASN A 23 -6.31 7.82 -2.32
N LEU A 24 -7.21 7.09 -1.67
CA LEU A 24 -7.60 5.76 -2.10
C LEU A 24 -8.27 5.79 -3.48
N GLN A 25 -9.21 6.71 -3.70
CA GLN A 25 -9.87 6.85 -4.98
C GLN A 25 -8.88 7.26 -6.08
N HIS A 26 -7.96 8.16 -5.77
CA HIS A 26 -6.89 8.54 -6.69
C HIS A 26 -6.03 7.34 -7.10
N ALA A 27 -5.62 6.49 -6.16
CA ALA A 27 -4.86 5.29 -6.46
C ALA A 27 -5.64 4.31 -7.36
N LYS A 28 -6.92 4.08 -7.05
CA LYS A 28 -7.82 3.25 -7.88
C LYS A 28 -7.95 3.80 -9.30
N ASP A 29 -8.08 5.12 -9.42
CA ASP A 29 -8.15 5.81 -10.71
C ASP A 29 -6.86 5.66 -11.51
N VAL A 30 -5.68 5.82 -10.90
CA VAL A 30 -4.38 5.65 -11.57
C VAL A 30 -4.25 4.22 -12.10
N ILE A 31 -4.55 3.23 -11.25
CA ILE A 31 -4.46 1.80 -11.61
C ILE A 31 -5.43 1.44 -12.74
N THR A 32 -6.65 1.99 -12.74
CA THR A 32 -7.67 1.67 -13.75
C THR A 32 -7.48 2.43 -15.07
N LYS A 33 -6.91 3.64 -15.01
CA LYS A 33 -6.65 4.48 -16.20
C LYS A 33 -5.35 4.12 -16.91
N ASP A 34 -4.47 3.32 -16.31
CA ASP A 34 -3.32 2.74 -17.01
C ASP A 34 -3.74 1.60 -17.95
N ILE A 35 -4.44 1.98 -19.03
CA ILE A 35 -5.02 1.07 -20.02
C ILE A 35 -3.94 0.36 -20.87
N ASN A 36 -2.69 0.84 -20.82
CA ASN A 36 -1.59 0.33 -21.64
C ASN A 36 -0.50 -0.41 -20.86
N GLY A 37 -0.64 -0.55 -19.53
CA GLY A 37 0.40 -1.17 -18.68
C GLY A 37 1.73 -0.40 -18.72
N THR A 38 1.67 0.92 -18.95
CA THR A 38 2.86 1.76 -19.15
C THR A 38 3.19 2.63 -17.94
N SER A 39 2.25 2.83 -17.02
CA SER A 39 2.47 3.53 -15.76
C SER A 39 2.43 2.54 -14.61
N GLU A 40 3.58 1.92 -14.32
CA GLU A 40 3.76 1.11 -13.12
C GLU A 40 3.26 1.90 -11.89
N PHE A 41 2.16 1.42 -11.29
CA PHE A 41 1.67 1.98 -10.05
C PHE A 41 2.77 1.82 -9.00
N SER A 42 3.22 2.95 -8.47
CA SER A 42 4.23 2.96 -7.42
C SER A 42 3.51 2.93 -6.07
N PRO A 43 3.85 1.99 -5.17
CA PRO A 43 3.39 2.03 -3.79
C PRO A 43 3.66 3.42 -3.21
N THR A 44 2.69 3.97 -2.50
CA THR A 44 2.70 5.38 -2.10
C THR A 44 2.52 5.49 -0.59
N LEU A 45 3.32 6.35 0.03
CA LEU A 45 3.16 6.79 1.41
C LEU A 45 2.63 8.24 1.42
N PHE A 46 1.56 8.44 2.17
CA PHE A 46 1.02 9.74 2.53
C PHE A 46 1.29 10.01 4.00
N ILE A 47 1.84 11.18 4.33
CA ILE A 47 2.03 11.64 5.70
C ILE A 47 1.18 12.88 5.89
N ILE A 48 0.24 12.84 6.84
CA ILE A 48 -0.75 13.89 7.05
C ILE A 48 -0.44 14.58 8.38
N THR A 49 -0.11 15.87 8.32
CA THR A 49 0.08 16.74 9.48
C THR A 49 -1.11 17.70 9.62
N LYS A 50 -1.04 18.61 10.60
CA LYS A 50 -2.07 19.64 10.78
C LYS A 50 -2.24 20.55 9.56
N ASP A 51 -1.15 20.87 8.86
CA ASP A 51 -1.15 21.91 7.83
C ASP A 51 -0.76 21.36 6.45
N THR A 52 -0.16 20.17 6.39
CA THR A 52 0.44 19.65 5.16
C THR A 52 0.13 18.16 4.97
N MET A 53 -0.12 17.79 3.72
CA MET A 53 -0.10 16.40 3.27
C MET A 53 1.13 16.19 2.39
N PHE A 54 1.97 15.23 2.77
CA PHE A 54 3.10 14.79 1.97
C PHE A 54 2.71 13.54 1.19
N TYR A 55 3.06 13.52 -0.10
CA TYR A 55 2.88 12.42 -1.04
C TYR A 55 4.26 11.90 -1.44
N ILE A 56 4.52 10.62 -1.20
CA ILE A 56 5.83 10.02 -1.40
C ILE A 56 5.66 8.73 -2.18
N LEU A 57 6.31 8.65 -3.35
CA LEU A 57 6.43 7.39 -4.09
C LEU A 57 7.55 6.55 -3.48
N LEU A 58 7.22 5.32 -3.08
CA LEU A 58 8.18 4.34 -2.56
C LEU A 58 9.04 3.80 -3.71
N ASP A 59 10.34 3.64 -3.45
CA ASP A 59 11.30 3.27 -4.49
C ASP A 59 11.24 1.75 -4.78
N THR A 60 10.50 1.39 -5.83
CA THR A 60 10.36 -0.01 -6.28
C THR A 60 11.65 -0.57 -6.86
N LYS A 61 12.49 0.28 -7.46
CA LYS A 61 13.76 -0.12 -8.04
C LYS A 61 14.78 -0.49 -6.97
N MET A 62 14.93 0.36 -5.95
CA MET A 62 15.76 0.03 -4.78
C MET A 62 15.27 -1.26 -4.11
N ALA A 63 13.94 -1.41 -3.96
CA ALA A 63 13.38 -2.61 -3.35
C ALA A 63 13.72 -3.87 -4.16
N GLN A 64 13.63 -3.81 -5.49
CA GLN A 64 14.04 -4.90 -6.37
C GLN A 64 15.54 -5.21 -6.26
N GLU A 65 16.40 -4.20 -6.29
CA GLU A 65 17.86 -4.35 -6.21
C GLU A 65 18.30 -4.96 -4.87
N THR A 66 17.62 -4.60 -3.77
CA THR A 66 17.92 -5.05 -2.41
C THR A 66 17.11 -6.27 -1.97
N ARG A 67 16.22 -6.77 -2.84
CA ARG A 67 15.31 -7.90 -2.56
C ARG A 67 14.44 -7.70 -1.32
N CYS A 68 14.02 -6.47 -1.06
CA CYS A 68 13.11 -6.12 0.02
C CYS A 68 11.75 -5.67 -0.52
N SER A 69 10.81 -5.38 0.37
CA SER A 69 9.54 -4.77 -0.03
C SER A 69 9.70 -3.24 -0.12
N PRO A 70 9.09 -2.56 -1.10
CA PRO A 70 9.03 -1.09 -1.09
C PRO A 70 8.42 -0.54 0.21
N LEU A 71 7.53 -1.31 0.84
CA LEU A 71 6.87 -0.97 2.10
C LEU A 71 7.84 -0.93 3.29
N ASP A 72 9.00 -1.58 3.20
CA ASP A 72 10.02 -1.55 4.25
C ASP A 72 10.65 -0.14 4.41
N GLN A 73 10.40 0.76 3.45
CA GLN A 73 10.82 2.17 3.50
C GLN A 73 9.92 3.03 4.41
N VAL A 74 8.73 2.58 4.79
CA VAL A 74 7.73 3.40 5.51
C VAL A 74 8.22 3.80 6.89
N ALA A 75 8.65 2.85 7.73
CA ALA A 75 9.10 3.15 9.09
C ALA A 75 10.32 4.11 9.11
N PRO A 76 11.42 3.86 8.35
CA PRO A 76 12.53 4.80 8.26
C PRO A 76 12.11 6.21 7.79
N MET A 77 11.16 6.32 6.85
CA MET A 77 10.70 7.63 6.40
C MET A 77 9.90 8.37 7.47
N LEU A 78 9.06 7.69 8.23
CA LEU A 78 8.35 8.29 9.36
C LEU A 78 9.33 8.80 10.43
N ASP A 79 10.40 8.05 10.69
CA ASP A 79 11.45 8.48 11.63
C ASP A 79 12.20 9.71 11.12
N ILE A 80 12.59 9.74 9.84
CA ILE A 80 13.19 10.93 9.20
C ILE A 80 12.26 12.14 9.34
N PHE A 81 10.96 11.97 9.12
CA PHE A 81 9.98 13.05 9.25
C PHE A 81 9.92 13.61 10.68
N ARG A 82 9.93 12.73 11.69
CA ARG A 82 9.95 13.11 13.11
C ARG A 82 11.24 13.83 13.48
N GLU A 83 12.39 13.30 13.07
CA GLU A 83 13.71 13.87 13.35
C GLU A 83 13.90 15.26 12.73
N ASN A 84 13.42 15.45 11.50
CA ASN A 84 13.51 16.72 10.77
C ASN A 84 12.44 17.74 11.20
N LYS A 85 11.60 17.42 12.20
CA LYS A 85 10.58 18.32 12.75
C LYS A 85 9.64 18.90 11.68
N MET A 86 9.24 18.10 10.69
CA MET A 86 8.37 18.52 9.57
C MET A 86 6.88 18.67 9.98
N GLY A 87 6.63 18.95 11.25
CA GLY A 87 5.30 18.98 11.87
C GLY A 87 4.93 17.67 12.59
N THR A 88 3.93 17.76 13.47
CA THR A 88 3.37 16.57 14.14
C THR A 88 2.58 15.75 13.14
N ILE A 89 2.96 14.49 12.97
CA ILE A 89 2.22 13.53 12.14
C ILE A 89 0.91 13.21 12.87
N LEU A 90 -0.23 13.49 12.22
CA LEU A 90 -1.55 13.13 12.73
C LEU A 90 -1.92 11.70 12.33
N THR A 91 -1.63 11.35 11.09
CA THR A 91 -1.78 9.99 10.55
C THR A 91 -0.87 9.79 9.35
N TYR A 92 -0.65 8.54 8.96
CA TYR A 92 -0.08 8.19 7.68
C TYR A 92 -0.97 7.16 6.98
N GLN A 93 -0.93 7.17 5.65
CA GLN A 93 -1.63 6.20 4.82
C GLN A 93 -0.64 5.61 3.81
N VAL A 94 -0.63 4.29 3.69
CA VAL A 94 0.16 3.57 2.69
C VAL A 94 -0.80 2.88 1.73
N ILE A 95 -0.58 3.04 0.44
CA ILE A 95 -1.35 2.34 -0.60
C ILE A 95 -0.37 1.59 -1.49
N GLY A 96 -0.57 0.29 -1.65
CA GLY A 96 0.33 -0.58 -2.42
C GLY A 96 -0.41 -1.75 -3.04
N GLU A 97 0.04 -2.20 -4.21
CA GLU A 97 -0.39 -3.50 -4.75
C GLU A 97 0.31 -4.62 -3.98
N ALA A 98 -0.46 -5.67 -3.65
CA ALA A 98 0.03 -6.86 -2.97
C ALA A 98 -0.65 -8.10 -3.56
N TRP A 99 -0.06 -9.26 -3.31
CA TRP A 99 -0.60 -10.54 -3.74
C TRP A 99 -1.01 -11.34 -2.50
N MET A 100 -2.27 -11.74 -2.44
CA MET A 100 -2.76 -12.63 -1.40
C MET A 100 -3.01 -14.02 -1.97
N LYS A 101 -2.69 -15.04 -1.17
CA LYS A 101 -3.08 -16.41 -1.46
C LYS A 101 -4.50 -16.61 -0.96
N LYS A 102 -5.42 -17.05 -1.81
CA LYS A 102 -6.67 -17.65 -1.33
C LYS A 102 -6.31 -19.01 -0.75
N MET A 103 -6.20 -19.09 0.57
CA MET A 103 -5.99 -20.38 1.24
C MET A 103 -7.25 -21.20 1.00
N SER A 104 -7.12 -22.29 0.24
CA SER A 104 -8.04 -23.42 0.37
C SER A 104 -8.04 -23.82 1.85
N THR A 105 -9.21 -24.17 2.38
CA THR A 105 -9.41 -24.69 3.76
C THR A 105 -8.60 -25.97 4.06
N GLU A 106 -7.87 -26.51 3.09
CA GLU A 106 -6.97 -27.65 3.25
C GLU A 106 -5.52 -27.15 3.36
N THR A 107 -4.99 -27.14 4.58
CA THR A 107 -3.69 -26.58 4.99
C THR A 107 -2.52 -27.57 4.91
N GLU A 108 -2.68 -28.73 4.27
CA GLU A 108 -1.58 -29.69 4.15
C GLU A 108 -0.52 -29.22 3.13
N GLY A 109 0.74 -29.05 3.58
CA GLY A 109 1.91 -28.81 2.72
C GLY A 109 2.47 -27.38 2.68
N LEU A 110 1.90 -26.43 3.43
CA LEU A 110 2.37 -25.04 3.50
C LEU A 110 3.79 -24.88 4.05
N GLU A 111 4.22 -25.79 4.93
CA GLU A 111 5.54 -25.74 5.58
C GLU A 111 6.73 -25.98 4.63
N LYS A 112 6.48 -26.37 3.38
CA LYS A 112 7.52 -26.74 2.41
C LYS A 112 7.76 -25.70 1.31
N LEU A 113 7.05 -24.57 1.33
CA LEU A 113 7.14 -23.56 0.28
C LEU A 113 8.43 -22.73 0.35
N ARG A 114 9.12 -22.59 -0.78
CA ARG A 114 10.32 -21.75 -0.92
C ARG A 114 10.03 -20.46 -1.69
N TYR A 115 10.95 -19.50 -1.59
CA TYR A 115 10.90 -18.25 -2.35
C TYR A 115 10.82 -18.54 -3.87
N GLY A 116 9.80 -18.01 -4.53
CA GLY A 116 9.52 -18.27 -5.95
C GLY A 116 8.51 -19.40 -6.22
N ASP A 117 8.13 -20.21 -5.23
CA ASP A 117 7.05 -21.19 -5.39
C ASP A 117 5.68 -20.51 -5.38
N ILE A 118 5.55 -19.41 -4.64
CA ILE A 118 4.36 -18.56 -4.61
C ILE A 118 4.03 -18.01 -6.00
N SER A 119 5.05 -17.72 -6.84
CA SER A 119 4.88 -17.22 -8.22
C SER A 119 4.39 -18.27 -9.23
N LYS A 120 4.19 -19.53 -8.80
CA LYS A 120 3.68 -20.63 -9.65
C LYS A 120 2.38 -21.28 -9.18
N MET A 121 1.78 -20.87 -8.06
CA MET A 121 0.55 -21.49 -7.55
C MET A 121 -0.74 -20.89 -8.15
N ALA A 122 -1.71 -21.75 -8.50
CA ALA A 122 -3.08 -21.37 -8.84
C ALA A 122 -3.81 -20.82 -7.58
N GLY A 123 -4.61 -19.75 -7.74
CA GLY A 123 -5.37 -19.13 -6.63
C GLY A 123 -4.76 -17.85 -6.05
N ARG A 124 -3.92 -17.13 -6.82
CA ARG A 124 -3.52 -15.77 -6.47
C ARG A 124 -4.67 -14.80 -6.62
N VAL A 125 -4.83 -13.94 -5.64
CA VAL A 125 -5.69 -12.77 -5.69
C VAL A 125 -4.77 -11.55 -5.64
N GLU A 126 -4.79 -10.76 -6.70
CA GLU A 126 -4.14 -9.47 -6.70
C GLU A 126 -5.02 -8.48 -5.93
N VAL A 127 -4.40 -7.74 -5.02
CA VAL A 127 -5.11 -6.84 -4.13
C VAL A 127 -4.46 -5.47 -4.10
N LEU A 128 -5.29 -4.45 -3.97
CA LEU A 128 -4.87 -3.14 -3.50
C LEU A 128 -4.96 -3.14 -1.98
N MET A 129 -3.84 -2.90 -1.32
CA MET A 129 -3.78 -2.77 0.14
C MET A 129 -3.74 -1.30 0.51
N GLN A 130 -4.53 -0.95 1.52
CA GLN A 130 -4.45 0.30 2.26
C GLN A 130 -4.07 0.01 3.70
N VAL A 131 -3.10 0.76 4.21
CA VAL A 131 -2.74 0.81 5.63
C VAL A 131 -2.94 2.24 6.10
N VAL A 132 -3.65 2.44 7.20
CA VAL A 132 -3.76 3.75 7.87
C VAL A 132 -3.25 3.57 9.29
N GLY A 133 -2.23 4.33 9.67
CA GLY A 133 -1.69 4.31 11.02
C GLY A 133 -1.79 5.68 11.69
N ASP A 134 -2.11 5.67 12.97
CA ASP A 134 -2.13 6.84 13.84
C ASP A 134 -1.58 6.47 15.23
N ASN A 135 -1.80 7.33 16.23
CA ASN A 135 -1.38 7.08 17.61
C ASN A 135 -2.27 6.08 18.37
N LYS A 136 -3.42 5.68 17.81
CA LYS A 136 -4.37 4.73 18.41
C LYS A 136 -4.18 3.33 17.87
N GLY A 137 -3.67 3.18 16.65
CA GLY A 137 -3.36 1.89 16.08
C GLY A 137 -3.17 1.92 14.57
N ILE A 138 -3.28 0.72 13.98
CA ILE A 138 -3.09 0.52 12.55
C ILE A 138 -4.32 -0.20 12.00
N LYS A 139 -4.92 0.36 10.96
CA LYS A 139 -6.03 -0.24 10.22
C LYS A 139 -5.54 -0.72 8.86
N PHE A 140 -5.80 -1.99 8.58
CA PHE A 140 -5.58 -2.60 7.27
C PHE A 140 -6.91 -2.69 6.53
N THR A 141 -6.89 -2.42 5.23
CA THR A 141 -8.03 -2.61 4.35
C THR A 141 -7.52 -3.13 3.01
N THR A 142 -8.19 -4.13 2.47
CA THR A 142 -7.74 -4.83 1.26
C THR A 142 -8.87 -4.86 0.24
N PHE A 143 -8.53 -4.60 -1.01
CA PHE A 143 -9.48 -4.62 -2.12
C PHE A 143 -9.00 -5.62 -3.18
N GLU A 144 -9.78 -6.66 -3.45
CA GLU A 144 -9.54 -7.56 -4.58
C GLU A 144 -9.64 -6.78 -5.89
N MET A 145 -8.61 -6.89 -6.73
CA MET A 145 -8.55 -6.30 -8.06
C MET A 145 -9.05 -7.32 -9.08
N LYS A 146 -10.16 -7.01 -9.75
CA LYS A 146 -10.71 -7.86 -10.81
C LYS A 146 -10.32 -7.34 -12.17
N ARG A 147 -9.57 -8.16 -12.92
CA ARG A 147 -9.18 -7.87 -14.30
C ARG A 147 -10.24 -8.32 -15.31
N GLU A 148 -10.22 -7.67 -16.46
CA GLU A 148 -10.89 -8.16 -17.67
C GLU A 148 -10.25 -9.50 -18.10
N VAL A 149 -11.06 -10.42 -18.63
CA VAL A 149 -10.56 -11.71 -19.09
C VAL A 149 -9.57 -11.50 -20.25
N ASP A 150 -8.42 -12.18 -20.20
CA ASP A 150 -7.34 -12.08 -21.19
C ASP A 150 -6.76 -10.65 -21.38
N SER A 151 -6.80 -9.83 -20.33
CA SER A 151 -6.30 -8.45 -20.34
C SER A 151 -5.71 -8.04 -18.99
N ASP A 152 -4.69 -7.18 -19.02
CA ASP A 152 -4.14 -6.57 -17.79
C ASP A 152 -5.03 -5.44 -17.24
N LYS A 153 -6.14 -5.12 -17.91
CA LYS A 153 -7.03 -4.03 -17.48
C LYS A 153 -7.80 -4.39 -16.22
N ILE A 154 -7.67 -3.58 -15.16
CA ILE A 154 -8.46 -3.71 -13.93
C ILE A 154 -9.83 -3.02 -14.12
N LEU A 155 -10.90 -3.77 -13.87
CA LEU A 155 -12.29 -3.31 -14.06
C LEU A 155 -12.96 -2.90 -12.74
N GLN A 156 -12.60 -3.56 -11.63
CA GLN A 156 -13.30 -3.36 -10.37
C GLN A 156 -12.39 -3.64 -9.16
N PHE A 157 -12.63 -2.89 -8.09
CA PHE A 157 -12.09 -3.17 -6.76
C PHE A 157 -13.23 -3.65 -5.86
N LYS A 158 -13.07 -4.80 -5.23
CA LYS A 158 -14.01 -5.33 -4.23
C LYS A 158 -13.36 -5.34 -2.86
N GLU A 159 -13.90 -4.57 -1.92
CA GLU A 159 -13.43 -4.62 -0.53
C GLU A 159 -13.57 -6.04 0.03
N MET A 160 -12.48 -6.53 0.60
CA MET A 160 -12.42 -7.85 1.23
C MET A 160 -12.73 -7.70 2.70
N ASP A 161 -13.69 -8.49 3.18
CA ASP A 161 -13.94 -8.61 4.61
C ASP A 161 -12.75 -9.35 5.24
N THR A 162 -11.94 -8.62 5.99
CA THR A 162 -10.73 -9.14 6.66
C THR A 162 -10.98 -9.42 8.14
N SER A 163 -12.24 -9.40 8.59
CA SER A 163 -12.62 -9.66 9.98
C SER A 163 -12.21 -11.04 10.53
N GLU A 164 -11.83 -12.00 9.67
CA GLU A 164 -11.30 -13.31 10.05
C GLU A 164 -9.77 -13.45 9.96
N GLY A 165 -9.05 -12.39 9.58
CA GLY A 165 -7.60 -12.41 9.49
C GLY A 165 -7.01 -11.10 9.95
N SER A 166 -6.61 -11.01 11.23
CA SER A 166 -5.72 -9.96 11.69
C SER A 166 -4.42 -10.04 10.89
N ILE A 167 -4.27 -9.16 9.90
CA ILE A 167 -2.99 -8.97 9.21
C ILE A 167 -2.08 -8.25 10.21
N GLU A 168 -1.42 -9.00 11.07
CA GLU A 168 -0.32 -8.50 11.89
C GLU A 168 0.88 -8.25 10.97
N SER A 169 1.20 -6.99 10.72
CA SER A 169 2.42 -6.61 10.03
C SER A 169 3.30 -5.81 10.99
N GLY A 170 4.41 -6.42 11.43
CA GLY A 170 5.45 -5.71 12.20
C GLY A 170 6.21 -4.64 11.39
N LYS A 171 5.80 -4.38 10.15
CA LYS A 171 6.44 -3.42 9.23
C LYS A 171 5.94 -1.99 9.37
N PHE A 172 4.75 -1.82 9.94
CA PHE A 172 4.10 -0.52 10.05
C PHE A 172 4.08 -0.07 11.51
N PRO A 173 4.58 1.13 11.85
CA PRO A 173 4.63 1.59 13.22
C PRO A 173 3.32 2.30 13.64
N VAL A 174 2.96 2.20 14.92
CA VAL A 174 2.03 3.15 15.56
C VAL A 174 2.78 4.48 15.74
N LEU A 175 2.08 5.62 15.61
CA LEU A 175 2.71 6.94 15.65
C LEU A 175 3.21 7.35 17.03
#